data_AF-A0AAD5QYE6-F1
#
_entry.id   AF-A0AAD5QYE6-F1
#
_cell.length_a   1.000
_cell.length_b   1.000
_cell.length_c   1.000
_cell.angle_alpha   90.00
_cell.angle_beta   90.00
_cell.angle_gamma   90.00
#
_symmetry.space_group_name_H-M   'P 1'
#
loop_
_entity.id
_entity.type
_entity.pdbx_description
1 polymer ?
#
loop_
_entity_poly.entity_id
_entity_poly.type
_entity_poly.pdbx_seq_one_letter_code
_entity_poly.pdbx_strand_id
1 'polypeptide(L)'
;MHPHCIVIGNVVTGLCLMAQPGIAMCDLSTSMLIGAIDDTHKSILGTLTTTNVIMANWSREMWQSILDRAMQILRLGQLGPNFYTAFATIT
;
A
#
# COMPACT_ATOMS: atom_id res chain seq x y z
N MET A 1 5.94 -6.10 21.15
CA MET A 1 4.54 -6.49 20.91
C MET A 1 4.28 -6.39 19.43
N HIS A 2 3.85 -7.46 18.77
CA HIS A 2 3.45 -7.38 17.36
C HIS A 2 1.99 -6.88 17.32
N PRO A 3 1.66 -5.86 16.50
CA PRO A 3 0.28 -5.42 16.37
C PRO A 3 -0.55 -6.54 15.76
N HIS A 4 -1.74 -6.80 16.31
CA HIS A 4 -2.67 -7.75 15.72
C HIS A 4 -3.44 -7.05 14.60
N CYS A 5 -3.48 -7.62 13.40
CA CYS A 5 -4.17 -7.05 12.25
C CYS A 5 -5.66 -7.45 12.24
N ILE A 6 -6.54 -6.50 11.92
CA ILE A 6 -7.95 -6.79 11.61
C ILE A 6 -8.02 -7.16 10.13
N VAL A 7 -8.49 -8.36 9.84
CA VAL A 7 -8.61 -8.87 8.47
C VAL A 7 -10.08 -9.07 8.14
N ILE A 8 -10.58 -8.39 7.11
CA ILE A 8 -11.91 -8.62 6.56
C ILE A 8 -11.73 -9.27 5.19
N GLY A 9 -12.16 -10.53 5.07
CA GLY A 9 -11.85 -11.36 3.91
C GLY A 9 -10.35 -11.64 3.82
N ASN A 10 -9.68 -11.03 2.84
CA ASN A 10 -8.23 -11.10 2.61
C ASN A 10 -7.53 -9.73 2.73
N VAL A 11 -8.22 -8.72 3.26
CA VAL A 11 -7.70 -7.35 3.35
C VAL A 11 -7.47 -6.98 4.80
N VAL A 12 -6.28 -6.44 5.11
CA VAL A 12 -6.01 -5.81 6.41
C VAL A 12 -6.69 -4.46 6.42
N THR A 13 -7.68 -4.27 7.29
CA THR A 13 -8.49 -3.05 7.36
C THR A 13 -8.11 -2.13 8.51
N GLY A 14 -7.34 -2.62 9.48
CA GLY A 14 -6.89 -1.84 10.63
C GLY A 14 -5.93 -2.59 11.52
N LEU A 15 -5.33 -1.87 12.46
CA LEU A 15 -4.49 -2.42 13.51
C LEU A 15 -5.26 -2.47 14.82
N CYS A 16 -5.11 -3.55 15.55
CA CYS A 16 -5.64 -3.69 16.90
C CYS A 16 -4.57 -3.21 17.88
N LEU A 17 -4.78 -2.00 18.42
CA LEU A 17 -3.79 -1.31 19.25
C LEU A 17 -3.73 -1.85 20.69
N MET A 18 -4.70 -2.67 21.10
CA MET A 18 -4.76 -3.24 22.46
C MET A 18 -4.84 -4.77 22.41
N ALA A 19 -3.73 -5.40 22.04
CA ALA A 19 -3.49 -6.78 22.39
C ALA A 19 -2.66 -6.82 23.67
N GLN A 20 -3.32 -6.81 24.83
CA GLN A 20 -2.66 -7.24 26.04
C GLN A 20 -2.29 -8.72 25.92
N PRO A 21 -1.14 -9.16 26.48
CA PRO A 21 -0.81 -10.57 26.49
C PRO A 21 -1.89 -11.32 27.28
N GLY A 22 -2.66 -12.17 26.58
CA GLY A 22 -3.73 -12.98 27.19
C GLY A 22 -5.16 -12.53 26.90
N ILE A 23 -5.39 -11.38 26.22
CA ILE A 23 -6.73 -10.95 25.80
C ILE A 23 -6.70 -10.67 24.29
N ALA A 24 -6.90 -11.72 23.50
CA ALA A 24 -7.02 -11.62 22.05
C ALA A 24 -8.48 -11.31 21.66
N MET A 25 -9.00 -10.15 22.04
CA MET A 25 -10.36 -9.75 21.65
C MET A 25 -10.32 -8.41 20.92
N CYS A 26 -9.92 -8.46 19.65
CA CYS A 26 -10.20 -7.39 18.69
C CYS A 26 -11.64 -7.57 18.22
N ASP A 27 -12.59 -7.30 19.12
CA ASP A 27 -14.01 -7.38 18.80
C ASP A 27 -14.47 -6.06 18.17
N LEU A 28 -14.96 -6.15 16.93
CA LEU A 28 -15.53 -5.04 16.18
C LEU A 28 -16.82 -4.48 16.82
N SER A 29 -17.47 -5.25 17.72
CA SER A 29 -18.73 -4.88 18.38
C SER A 29 -18.56 -3.87 19.51
N THR A 30 -17.43 -3.94 20.21
CA THR A 30 -17.03 -3.00 21.26
C THR A 30 -16.04 -2.05 20.64
N SER A 31 -16.37 -0.76 20.53
CA SER A 31 -15.56 0.36 19.98
C SER A 31 -14.17 0.53 20.60
N MET A 32 -13.34 -0.51 20.60
CA MET A 32 -11.96 -0.52 21.01
C MET A 32 -11.10 0.11 19.93
N LEU A 33 -9.94 0.61 20.36
CA LEU A 33 -9.00 1.44 19.61
C LEU A 33 -8.50 0.73 18.34
N ILE A 34 -9.28 0.82 17.26
CA ILE A 34 -8.85 0.47 15.91
C ILE A 34 -7.86 1.56 15.48
N GLY A 35 -6.59 1.18 15.38
CA GLY A 35 -5.55 2.01 14.81
C GLY A 35 -5.63 2.01 13.30
N ALA A 36 -5.36 3.17 12.70
CA ALA A 36 -5.07 3.24 11.28
C ALA A 36 -3.79 2.46 10.98
N ILE A 37 -3.73 1.84 9.80
CA ILE A 37 -2.49 1.26 9.28
C ILE A 37 -1.52 2.42 9.01
N ASP A 38 -0.30 2.31 9.51
CA ASP A 38 0.77 3.29 9.27
C ASP A 38 1.17 3.32 7.78
N ASP A 39 1.53 4.49 7.26
CA ASP A 39 1.86 4.69 5.85
C ASP A 39 3.13 3.93 5.40
N THR A 40 4.00 3.55 6.34
CA THR A 40 5.12 2.62 6.10
C THR A 40 4.66 1.25 5.58
N HIS A 41 3.45 0.81 5.93
CA HIS A 41 2.87 -0.45 5.43
C HIS A 41 2.02 -0.26 4.16
N LYS A 42 1.81 1.00 3.72
CA LYS A 42 1.04 1.36 2.52
C LYS A 42 1.92 1.78 1.35
N SER A 43 3.24 1.85 1.55
CA SER A 43 4.21 2.27 0.55
C SER A 43 5.11 1.11 0.12
N ILE A 44 5.43 1.07 -1.17
CA ILE A 44 6.41 0.14 -1.74
C ILE A 44 7.49 1.00 -2.37
N LEU A 45 8.75 0.72 -2.02
CA LEU A 45 9.92 1.37 -2.60
C LEU A 45 10.67 0.35 -3.47
N GLY A 46 11.27 0.83 -4.55
CA GLY A 46 12.03 -0.02 -5.46
C GLY A 46 12.92 0.79 -6.40
N THR A 47 13.79 0.09 -7.12
CA THR A 47 14.67 0.68 -8.13
C THR A 47 14.28 0.15 -9.51
N LEU A 48 14.06 1.06 -10.45
CA LEU A 48 13.86 0.73 -11.85
C LEU A 48 15.20 0.86 -12.59
N THR A 49 15.61 -0.21 -13.26
CA THR A 49 16.80 -0.21 -14.12
C THR A 49 16.38 -0.41 -15.56
N THR A 50 17.00 0.36 -16.46
CA THR A 50 16.81 0.21 -17.90
C THR A 50 18.13 -0.06 -18.59
N THR A 51 18.09 -0.91 -19.61
CA THR A 51 19.22 -1.14 -20.53
C THR A 51 19.10 -0.29 -21.80
N ASN A 52 17.98 0.43 -21.97
CA ASN A 52 17.76 1.29 -23.12
C ASN A 52 18.41 2.65 -22.87
N VAL A 53 19.43 2.97 -23.67
CA VAL A 53 20.20 4.22 -23.55
C VAL A 53 19.35 5.48 -23.77
N ILE A 54 18.28 5.40 -24.56
CA ILE A 54 17.36 6.53 -24.78
C ILE A 54 16.63 6.83 -23.47
N MET A 55 16.11 5.79 -22.82
CA MET A 55 15.42 5.92 -21.54
C MET A 55 16.35 6.35 -20.40
N ALA A 56 17.64 6.00 -20.46
CA ALA A 56 18.62 6.43 -19.47
C ALA A 56 18.77 7.96 -19.40
N ASN A 57 18.53 8.66 -20.51
CA ASN A 57 18.58 10.12 -20.57
C ASN A 57 17.19 10.77 -20.41
N TRP A 58 16.18 10.02 -19.98
CA TRP A 58 14.86 10.57 -19.72
C TRP A 58 14.85 11.42 -18.46
N SER A 59 14.12 12.53 -18.55
CA SER A 59 13.84 13.40 -17.40
C SER A 59 12.93 12.68 -16.40
N ARG A 60 12.85 13.24 -15.19
CA ARG A 60 11.98 12.74 -14.13
C ARG A 60 10.52 12.70 -14.57
N GLU A 61 10.07 13.69 -15.34
CA GLU A 61 8.69 13.79 -15.82
C GLU A 61 8.36 12.70 -16.85
N MET A 62 9.30 12.35 -17.72
CA MET A 62 9.14 11.24 -18.67
C MET A 62 9.00 9.91 -17.94
N TRP A 63 9.85 9.66 -16.94
CA TRP A 63 9.74 8.46 -16.11
C TRP A 63 8.44 8.43 -15.30
N GLN A 64 8.03 9.58 -14.74
CA GLN A 64 6.77 9.71 -14.02
C GLN A 64 5.58 9.36 -14.93
N SER A 65 5.60 9.77 -16.20
CA SER A 65 4.56 9.41 -17.17
C SER A 65 4.41 7.89 -17.38
N ILE A 66 5.53 7.14 -17.35
CA ILE A 66 5.48 5.67 -17.41
C ILE A 66 4.87 5.09 -16.13
N LEU A 67 5.26 5.58 -14.96
CA LEU A 67 4.70 5.12 -13.70
C LEU A 67 3.21 5.42 -13.60
N ASP A 68 2.76 6.60 -14.04
CA ASP A 68 1.34 6.97 -14.07
C ASP A 68 0.54 6.03 -14.97
N ARG A 69 1.09 5.65 -16.13
CA ARG A 69 0.47 4.66 -17.02
C ARG A 69 0.43 3.27 -16.38
N ALA A 70 1.50 2.84 -15.71
CA ALA A 70 1.52 1.57 -14.98
C ALA A 70 0.45 1.56 -13.88
N MET A 71 0.32 2.64 -13.12
CA MET A 71 -0.74 2.82 -12.12
C MET A 71 -2.14 2.80 -12.74
N GLN A 72 -2.32 3.45 -13.89
CA GLN A 72 -3.59 3.40 -14.61
C GLN A 72 -3.95 1.98 -15.06
N ILE A 73 -2.98 1.21 -15.57
CA ILE A 73 -3.18 -0.20 -15.94
C ILE A 73 -3.60 -1.03 -14.73
N LEU A 74 -2.94 -0.85 -13.58
CA LEU A 74 -3.30 -1.54 -12.34
C LEU A 74 -4.71 -1.18 -11.87
N ARG A 75 -5.11 0.10 -11.98
CA ARG A 75 -6.44 0.60 -11.63
C ARG A 75 -7.55 0.05 -12.53
N LEU A 76 -7.27 -0.12 -13.82
CA LEU A 76 -8.24 -0.64 -14.79
C LEU A 76 -8.28 -2.18 -14.84
N GLY A 77 -7.25 -2.84 -14.33
CA GLY A 77 -7.13 -4.30 -14.33
C GLY A 77 -7.94 -4.97 -13.22
N GLN A 78 -7.76 -6.29 -13.10
CA GLN A 78 -8.45 -7.11 -12.08
C GLN A 78 -8.10 -6.69 -10.63
N LEU A 79 -6.96 -6.02 -10.44
CA LEU A 79 -6.54 -5.48 -9.15
C LEU A 79 -7.07 -4.06 -8.89
N GLY A 80 -7.90 -3.50 -9.78
CA GLY A 80 -8.38 -2.13 -9.73
C GLY A 80 -8.87 -1.65 -8.36
N PRO A 81 -9.73 -2.41 -7.65
CA PRO A 81 -10.19 -2.04 -6.31
C PRO A 81 -9.07 -1.80 -5.30
N ASN A 82 -7.93 -2.50 -5.43
CA ASN A 82 -6.79 -2.38 -4.51
C ASN A 82 -5.90 -1.17 -4.83
N PHE A 83 -5.94 -0.68 -6.07
CA PHE A 83 -5.05 0.40 -6.55
C PHE A 83 -5.80 1.70 -6.88
N TYR A 84 -7.10 1.77 -6.61
CA TYR A 84 -7.96 2.91 -6.96
C TYR A 84 -7.41 4.25 -6.45
N THR A 85 -6.90 4.28 -5.22
CA THR A 85 -6.30 5.47 -4.59
C THR A 85 -4.77 5.47 -4.60
N ALA A 86 -4.14 4.40 -5.09
CA ALA A 86 -2.70 4.26 -5.09
C ALA A 86 -2.05 5.23 -6.08
N PHE A 87 -0.89 5.78 -5.76
CA PHE A 87 -0.10 6.64 -6.64
C PHE A 87 1.36 6.21 -6.61
N ALA A 88 2.13 6.59 -7.62
CA ALA A 88 3.55 6.33 -7.72
C ALA A 88 4.29 7.65 -7.91
N THR A 89 5.48 7.78 -7.31
CA THR A 89 6.33 8.97 -7.45
C THR A 89 7.79 8.57 -7.64
N ILE A 90 8.53 9.43 -8.33
CA ILE A 90 9.99 9.31 -8.47
C ILE A 90 10.67 10.21 -7.44
N THR A 91 11.47 9.59 -6.59
CA THR A 91 12.29 10.24 -5.56
C THR A 91 13.68 10.54 -6.06
#